data_AF-A0A847C3V7-F1
#
_entry.id   AF-A0A847C3V7-F1
#
_cell.length_a   1.000
_cell.length_b   1.000
_cell.length_c   1.000
_cell.angle_alpha   90.00
_cell.angle_beta   90.00
_cell.angle_gamma   90.00
#
_symmetry.space_group_name_H-M   'P 1'
#
loop_
_entity.id
_entity.type
_entity.pdbx_description
1 polymer ?
#
loop_
_entity_poly.entity_id
_entity_poly.type
_entity_poly.pdbx_seq_one_letter_code
_entity_poly.pdbx_strand_id
1 'polypeptide(L)'
;MEKKLLSGNEAIARAAYEAGVTVAAGYPGTPSTEILEALSRHRDEIFCEWAPNEKVAFEVAAGACLTGARCLVTMKHVGLNVAADPLMTLAYTGVVGGLVACVADDPGMHSSQNEQDTRHYGRFAKVPLLEPADSQEAADFTKLGLEISERFSTPVILRSTTRVSHSRSPVVIGDRQPSPHAIGFEKDPPRYVPVPVWGRLMRLRLEERLEALAEEADRSPLNRIEWRDRSLGV
;
A
#
# COMPACT_ATOMS: atom_id res chain seq x y z
N MET A 1 -16.99 -20.22 0.78
CA MET A 1 -16.21 -19.24 -0.01
C MET A 1 -15.31 -20.01 -0.96
N GLU A 2 -15.19 -19.54 -2.21
CA GLU A 2 -14.32 -20.15 -3.23
C GLU A 2 -12.85 -19.96 -2.86
N LYS A 3 -12.00 -20.96 -3.16
CA LYS A 3 -10.55 -20.89 -2.95
C LYS A 3 -9.82 -21.06 -4.28
N LYS A 4 -8.79 -20.24 -4.53
CA LYS A 4 -7.92 -20.35 -5.71
C LYS A 4 -6.45 -20.37 -5.30
N LEU A 5 -5.63 -21.07 -6.08
CA LEU A 5 -4.18 -20.97 -5.97
C LEU A 5 -3.73 -19.72 -6.73
N LEU A 6 -3.33 -18.69 -5.97
CA LEU A 6 -2.88 -17.40 -6.51
C LEU A 6 -1.44 -17.14 -6.06
N SER A 7 -0.66 -16.45 -6.88
CA SER A 7 0.59 -15.84 -6.41
C SER A 7 0.30 -14.69 -5.43
N GLY A 8 1.29 -14.24 -4.66
CA GLY A 8 1.13 -13.03 -3.84
C GLY A 8 0.70 -11.82 -4.68
N ASN A 9 1.29 -11.64 -5.87
CA ASN A 9 0.90 -10.56 -6.77
C ASN A 9 -0.55 -10.68 -7.26
N GLU A 10 -0.98 -11.89 -7.65
CA GLU A 10 -2.36 -12.15 -8.07
C GLU A 10 -3.34 -11.96 -6.91
N ALA A 11 -2.94 -12.30 -5.69
CA ALA A 11 -3.74 -12.15 -4.48
C ALA A 11 -3.93 -10.67 -4.09
N ILE A 12 -2.87 -9.85 -4.16
CA ILE A 12 -2.94 -8.39 -3.98
C ILE A 12 -3.87 -7.77 -5.01
N ALA A 13 -3.70 -8.12 -6.29
CA ALA A 13 -4.55 -7.64 -7.37
C ALA A 13 -6.02 -8.02 -7.16
N ARG A 14 -6.29 -9.28 -6.79
CA ARG A 14 -7.63 -9.77 -6.51
C ARG A 14 -8.25 -9.05 -5.32
N ALA A 15 -7.50 -8.83 -4.25
CA ALA A 15 -7.97 -8.14 -3.06
C ALA A 15 -8.25 -6.66 -3.30
N ALA A 16 -7.40 -5.98 -4.07
CA ALA A 16 -7.64 -4.61 -4.50
C ALA A 16 -8.93 -4.48 -5.32
N TYR A 17 -9.15 -5.40 -6.27
CA TYR A 17 -10.42 -5.49 -7.00
C TYR A 17 -11.61 -5.70 -6.06
N GLU A 18 -11.50 -6.67 -5.14
CA GLU A 18 -12.56 -6.98 -4.18
C GLU A 18 -12.86 -5.82 -3.22
N ALA A 19 -11.85 -5.03 -2.85
CA ALA A 19 -11.98 -3.87 -1.98
C ALA A 19 -12.46 -2.60 -2.70
N GLY A 20 -12.82 -2.69 -3.98
CA GLY A 20 -13.38 -1.56 -4.71
C GLY A 20 -12.36 -0.51 -5.10
N VAL A 21 -11.08 -0.88 -5.27
CA VAL A 21 -10.09 -0.02 -5.94
C VAL A 21 -10.58 0.32 -7.34
N THR A 22 -10.51 1.59 -7.71
CA THR A 22 -10.95 2.11 -9.01
C THR A 22 -9.82 2.74 -9.82
N VAL A 23 -8.67 3.01 -9.19
CA VAL A 23 -7.47 3.53 -9.83
C VAL A 23 -6.26 2.72 -9.40
N ALA A 24 -5.52 2.18 -10.36
CA ALA A 24 -4.26 1.51 -10.14
C ALA A 24 -3.19 2.03 -11.09
N ALA A 25 -2.02 2.35 -10.56
CA ALA A 25 -0.89 2.82 -11.36
C ALA A 25 0.39 2.10 -10.96
N GLY A 26 1.37 2.06 -11.86
CA GLY A 26 2.67 1.48 -11.55
C GLY A 26 3.73 1.85 -12.55
N TYR A 27 4.97 1.50 -12.23
CA TYR A 27 6.07 1.42 -13.18
C TYR A 27 6.66 0.01 -13.13
N PRO A 28 7.02 -0.60 -14.28
CA PRO A 28 7.48 -2.00 -14.28
C PRO A 28 8.72 -2.18 -13.41
N GLY A 29 8.69 -3.20 -12.54
CA GLY A 29 9.79 -3.53 -11.66
C GLY A 29 9.59 -4.88 -10.99
N THR A 30 10.32 -5.91 -11.42
CA THR A 30 10.28 -7.24 -10.80
C THR A 30 10.68 -7.14 -9.32
N PRO A 31 9.91 -7.68 -8.37
CA PRO A 31 8.83 -8.67 -8.55
C PRO A 31 7.40 -8.11 -8.39
N SER A 32 7.14 -6.82 -8.68
CA SER A 32 5.82 -6.20 -8.46
C SER A 32 4.96 -6.03 -9.73
N THR A 33 5.54 -6.29 -10.91
CA THR A 33 4.94 -6.03 -12.23
C THR A 33 3.59 -6.73 -12.41
N GLU A 34 3.49 -8.00 -12.01
CA GLU A 34 2.31 -8.84 -12.25
C GLU A 34 1.07 -8.38 -11.47
N ILE A 35 1.23 -7.51 -10.46
CA ILE A 35 0.10 -6.93 -9.72
C ILE A 35 -0.77 -6.10 -10.66
N LEU A 36 -0.15 -5.18 -11.40
CA LEU A 36 -0.90 -4.31 -12.30
C LEU A 36 -1.39 -5.06 -13.54
N GLU A 37 -0.61 -6.02 -14.04
CA GLU A 37 -1.06 -6.91 -15.13
C GLU A 37 -2.30 -7.72 -14.73
N ALA A 38 -2.32 -8.27 -13.52
CA ALA A 38 -3.49 -8.98 -13.00
C ALA A 38 -4.70 -8.06 -12.80
N LEU A 39 -4.50 -6.85 -12.26
CA LEU A 39 -5.55 -5.83 -12.13
C LEU A 39 -6.12 -5.37 -13.46
N SER A 40 -5.29 -5.25 -14.50
CA SER A 40 -5.71 -4.82 -15.85
C SER A 40 -6.75 -5.73 -16.50
N ARG A 41 -6.90 -6.98 -16.01
CA ARG A 41 -7.96 -7.90 -16.43
C ARG A 41 -9.36 -7.39 -16.04
N HIS A 42 -9.44 -6.46 -15.09
CA HIS A 42 -10.64 -5.80 -14.60
C HIS A 42 -10.76 -4.35 -15.08
N ARG A 43 -10.18 -4.01 -16.25
CA ARG A 43 -10.12 -2.63 -16.78
C ARG A 43 -11.47 -1.94 -17.00
N ASP A 44 -12.54 -2.69 -17.11
CA ASP A 44 -13.90 -2.13 -17.25
C ASP A 44 -14.41 -1.53 -15.92
N GLU A 45 -13.77 -1.89 -14.80
CA GLU A 45 -14.13 -1.48 -13.44
C GLU A 45 -13.00 -0.72 -12.71
N ILE A 46 -11.77 -0.81 -13.23
CA ILE A 46 -10.56 -0.20 -12.65
C ILE A 46 -9.75 0.49 -13.75
N PHE A 47 -9.49 1.79 -13.59
CA PHE A 47 -8.50 2.47 -14.40
C PHE A 47 -7.10 1.95 -14.04
N CYS A 48 -6.39 1.37 -15.00
CA CYS A 48 -5.04 0.83 -14.81
C CYS A 48 -4.05 1.52 -15.75
N GLU A 49 -2.93 2.03 -15.23
CA GLU A 49 -1.93 2.75 -16.02
C GLU A 49 -0.49 2.35 -15.68
N TRP A 50 0.29 2.02 -16.71
CA TRP A 50 1.75 2.07 -16.64
C TRP A 50 2.20 3.52 -16.84
N ALA A 51 2.72 4.13 -15.79
CA ALA A 51 3.21 5.50 -15.82
C ALA A 51 4.62 5.57 -16.46
N PRO A 52 5.12 6.77 -16.82
CA PRO A 52 6.49 6.95 -17.32
C PRO A 52 7.60 6.67 -16.29
N ASN A 53 7.30 6.78 -14.98
CA ASN A 53 8.17 6.45 -13.85
C ASN A 53 7.34 6.30 -12.56
N GLU A 54 7.98 5.89 -11.46
CA GLU A 54 7.34 5.66 -10.17
C GLU A 54 6.79 6.91 -9.50
N LYS A 55 7.44 8.07 -9.68
CA LYS A 55 6.93 9.34 -9.15
C LYS A 55 5.58 9.67 -9.78
N VAL A 56 5.47 9.56 -11.10
CA VAL A 56 4.22 9.79 -11.83
C VAL A 56 3.17 8.76 -11.43
N ALA A 57 3.53 7.47 -11.34
CA ALA A 57 2.59 6.43 -10.89
C ALA A 57 2.01 6.73 -9.50
N PHE A 58 2.88 7.16 -8.57
CA PHE A 58 2.46 7.53 -7.22
C PHE A 58 1.57 8.78 -7.22
N GLU A 59 1.91 9.80 -8.00
CA GLU A 59 1.13 11.05 -8.10
C GLU A 59 -0.24 10.85 -8.75
N VAL A 60 -0.37 9.95 -9.72
CA VAL A 60 -1.67 9.54 -10.29
C VAL A 60 -2.56 8.95 -9.20
N ALA A 61 -2.04 7.99 -8.43
CA ALA A 61 -2.77 7.34 -7.36
C ALA A 61 -3.08 8.32 -6.20
N ALA A 62 -2.12 9.18 -5.85
CA ALA A 62 -2.29 10.22 -4.83
C ALA A 62 -3.37 11.24 -5.24
N GLY A 63 -3.35 11.73 -6.48
CA GLY A 63 -4.37 12.67 -6.97
C GLY A 63 -5.76 12.05 -6.95
N ALA A 64 -5.89 10.80 -7.41
CA ALA A 64 -7.16 10.08 -7.39
C ALA A 64 -7.68 9.86 -5.96
N CYS A 65 -6.83 9.47 -5.01
CA CYS A 65 -7.26 9.18 -3.64
C CYS A 65 -7.77 10.42 -2.90
N LEU A 66 -7.34 11.63 -3.28
CA LEU A 66 -7.89 12.88 -2.73
C LEU A 66 -9.35 13.13 -3.14
N THR A 67 -9.86 12.42 -4.15
CA THR A 67 -11.26 12.52 -4.59
C THR A 67 -12.18 11.48 -3.93
N GLY A 68 -11.65 10.62 -3.06
CA GLY A 68 -12.40 9.50 -2.47
C GLY A 68 -12.22 8.16 -3.19
N ALA A 69 -11.47 8.11 -4.29
CA ALA A 69 -11.18 6.84 -4.97
C ALA A 69 -10.23 5.96 -4.13
N ARG A 70 -10.55 4.67 -3.99
CA ARG A 70 -9.59 3.69 -3.49
C ARG A 70 -8.56 3.41 -4.57
N CYS A 71 -7.29 3.46 -4.19
CA CYS A 71 -6.17 3.45 -5.12
C CYS A 71 -5.12 2.42 -4.71
N LEU A 72 -4.44 1.86 -5.72
CA LEU A 72 -3.25 1.02 -5.53
C LEU A 72 -2.12 1.54 -6.41
N VAL A 73 -0.92 1.69 -5.85
CA VAL A 73 0.29 1.94 -6.65
C VAL A 73 1.27 0.80 -6.43
N THR A 74 1.88 0.29 -7.51
CA THR A 74 2.87 -0.80 -7.43
C THR A 74 4.23 -0.38 -7.98
N MET A 75 5.29 -0.74 -7.25
CA MET A 75 6.68 -0.52 -7.64
C MET A 75 7.62 -1.43 -6.86
N LYS A 76 8.89 -1.44 -7.27
CA LYS A 76 9.98 -2.06 -6.51
C LYS A 76 10.53 -1.10 -5.45
N HIS A 77 11.26 -1.61 -4.45
CA HIS A 77 11.99 -0.82 -3.46
C HIS A 77 12.83 0.33 -4.05
N VAL A 78 13.59 0.08 -5.13
CA VAL A 78 14.37 1.14 -5.81
C VAL A 78 13.47 2.24 -6.39
N GLY A 79 12.29 1.86 -6.85
CA GLY A 79 11.29 2.76 -7.40
C GLY A 79 10.65 3.65 -6.35
N LEU A 80 10.53 3.15 -5.10
CA LEU A 80 10.10 4.00 -3.98
C LEU A 80 11.08 5.14 -3.70
N ASN A 81 12.37 5.00 -4.03
CA ASN A 81 13.31 6.14 -3.96
C ASN A 81 12.90 7.25 -4.92
N VAL A 82 12.46 6.91 -6.13
CA VAL A 82 11.97 7.86 -7.13
C VAL A 82 10.65 8.49 -6.67
N ALA A 83 9.78 7.70 -6.02
CA ALA A 83 8.51 8.14 -5.45
C ALA A 83 8.60 8.67 -4.00
N ALA A 84 9.81 8.90 -3.46
CA ALA A 84 9.97 9.30 -2.06
C ALA A 84 9.35 10.67 -1.78
N ASP A 85 9.58 11.64 -2.67
CA ASP A 85 9.03 13.00 -2.55
C ASP A 85 7.48 13.04 -2.46
N PRO A 86 6.71 12.40 -3.37
CA PRO A 86 5.26 12.38 -3.24
C PRO A 86 4.78 11.56 -2.04
N LEU A 87 5.47 10.48 -1.63
CA LEU A 87 5.16 9.75 -0.39
C LEU A 87 5.27 10.69 0.84
N MET A 88 6.37 11.43 0.96
CA MET A 88 6.61 12.34 2.08
C MET A 88 5.55 13.45 2.13
N THR A 89 5.17 13.99 0.97
CA THR A 89 4.15 15.03 0.89
C THR A 89 2.76 14.48 1.23
N LEU A 90 2.41 13.30 0.70
CA LEU A 90 1.11 12.68 0.93
C LEU A 90 0.92 12.25 2.39
N ALA A 91 2.00 11.92 3.10
CA ALA A 91 1.93 11.69 4.55
C ALA A 91 1.39 12.91 5.31
N TYR A 92 1.64 14.13 4.83
CA TYR A 92 1.17 15.38 5.45
C TYR A 92 -0.22 15.78 4.99
N THR A 93 -0.51 15.69 3.69
CA THR A 93 -1.82 16.08 3.14
C THR A 93 -2.91 15.05 3.43
N GLY A 94 -2.50 13.80 3.65
CA GLY A 94 -3.37 12.67 3.93
C GLY A 94 -4.14 12.19 2.69
N VAL A 95 -5.06 11.25 2.91
CA VAL A 95 -5.89 10.66 1.85
C VAL A 95 -7.37 10.76 2.19
N VAL A 96 -8.25 10.69 1.18
CA VAL A 96 -9.72 10.65 1.37
C VAL A 96 -10.24 9.25 1.09
N GLY A 97 -9.96 8.71 -0.09
CA GLY A 97 -10.07 7.27 -0.37
C GLY A 97 -8.77 6.57 -0.02
N GLY A 98 -8.83 5.29 0.33
CA GLY A 98 -7.65 4.54 0.76
C GLY A 98 -6.60 4.43 -0.35
N LEU A 99 -5.31 4.58 -0.01
CA LEU A 99 -4.19 4.35 -0.91
C LEU A 99 -3.23 3.33 -0.30
N VAL A 100 -3.06 2.21 -1.01
CA VAL A 100 -2.02 1.22 -0.72
C VAL A 100 -0.90 1.35 -1.73
N ALA A 101 0.31 1.62 -1.24
CA ALA A 101 1.54 1.53 -2.01
C ALA A 101 2.15 0.14 -1.83
N CYS A 102 1.96 -0.74 -2.81
CA CYS A 102 2.61 -2.03 -2.84
C CYS A 102 4.07 -1.86 -3.28
N VAL A 103 5.00 -2.11 -2.36
CA VAL A 103 6.44 -1.96 -2.60
C VAL A 103 7.10 -3.31 -2.43
N ALA A 104 7.67 -3.82 -3.52
CA ALA A 104 8.33 -5.11 -3.49
C ALA A 104 9.84 -4.96 -3.19
N ASP A 105 10.24 -5.47 -2.03
CA ASP A 105 11.64 -5.66 -1.68
C ASP A 105 12.18 -6.92 -2.38
N ASP A 106 13.47 -6.96 -2.61
CA ASP A 106 14.14 -8.10 -3.25
C ASP A 106 15.34 -8.57 -2.41
N PRO A 107 15.08 -9.20 -1.25
CA PRO A 107 16.14 -9.72 -0.41
C PRO A 107 17.00 -10.75 -1.17
N GLY A 108 18.31 -10.66 -1.03
CA GLY A 108 19.26 -11.44 -1.82
C GLY A 108 19.46 -10.96 -3.26
N MET A 109 18.85 -9.83 -3.65
CA MET A 109 19.06 -9.14 -4.93
C MET A 109 18.88 -10.05 -6.16
N HIS A 110 17.82 -10.84 -6.23
CA HIS A 110 17.58 -11.75 -7.35
C HIS A 110 17.47 -11.03 -8.71
N SER A 111 17.02 -9.78 -8.69
CA SER A 111 16.80 -8.95 -9.89
C SER A 111 17.13 -7.47 -9.65
N SER A 112 17.83 -7.16 -8.55
CA SER A 112 18.13 -5.78 -8.12
C SER A 112 19.62 -5.47 -8.22
N GLN A 113 19.93 -4.18 -8.39
CA GLN A 113 21.30 -3.67 -8.28
C GLN A 113 21.78 -3.56 -6.83
N ASN A 114 20.85 -3.43 -5.88
CA ASN A 114 21.11 -3.39 -4.45
C ASN A 114 19.96 -4.01 -3.66
N GLU A 115 20.19 -4.28 -2.38
CA GLU A 115 19.17 -4.69 -1.42
C GLU A 115 18.78 -3.47 -0.58
N GLN A 116 17.47 -3.22 -0.44
CA GLN A 116 16.93 -2.16 0.39
C GLN A 116 15.80 -2.69 1.25
N ASP A 117 15.57 -2.00 2.35
CA ASP A 117 14.54 -2.34 3.30
C ASP A 117 13.52 -1.20 3.40
N THR A 118 12.34 -1.45 2.83
CA THR A 118 11.26 -0.47 2.77
C THR A 118 10.72 -0.08 4.16
N ARG A 119 10.99 -0.86 5.22
CA ARG A 119 10.62 -0.48 6.59
C ARG A 119 11.25 0.84 7.02
N HIS A 120 12.42 1.19 6.48
CA HIS A 120 13.04 2.49 6.73
C HIS A 120 12.24 3.65 6.13
N TYR A 121 11.63 3.47 4.96
CA TYR A 121 10.73 4.46 4.37
C TYR A 121 9.45 4.63 5.19
N GLY A 122 8.85 3.55 5.67
CA GLY A 122 7.69 3.63 6.56
C GLY A 122 7.96 4.50 7.79
N ARG A 123 9.10 4.26 8.46
CA ARG A 123 9.55 5.05 9.61
C ARG A 123 9.88 6.50 9.23
N PHE A 124 10.58 6.72 8.11
CA PHE A 124 11.00 8.04 7.69
C PHE A 124 9.82 8.93 7.27
N ALA A 125 8.88 8.37 6.49
CA ALA A 125 7.66 9.05 6.06
C ALA A 125 6.59 9.11 7.16
N LYS A 126 6.74 8.35 8.24
CA LYS A 126 5.78 8.23 9.35
C LYS A 126 4.41 7.75 8.86
N VAL A 127 4.44 6.67 8.10
CA VAL A 127 3.27 5.99 7.53
C VAL A 127 3.25 4.53 7.98
N PRO A 128 2.07 3.93 8.15
CA PRO A 128 1.97 2.52 8.53
C PRO A 128 2.42 1.61 7.38
N LEU A 129 2.90 0.43 7.75
CA LEU A 129 3.40 -0.57 6.81
C LEU A 129 2.91 -1.96 7.24
N LEU A 130 2.45 -2.74 6.27
CA LEU A 130 1.99 -4.12 6.45
C LEU A 130 2.92 -5.08 5.69
N GLU A 131 3.26 -6.22 6.31
CA GLU A 131 4.19 -7.22 5.78
C GLU A 131 3.54 -8.61 5.77
N PRO A 132 2.92 -9.05 4.67
CA PRO A 132 2.31 -10.38 4.57
C PRO A 132 3.36 -11.48 4.45
N ALA A 133 3.09 -12.65 5.04
CA ALA A 133 3.96 -13.83 4.96
C ALA A 133 3.61 -14.79 3.79
N ASP A 134 2.37 -14.74 3.29
CA ASP A 134 1.88 -15.61 2.20
C ASP A 134 0.86 -14.89 1.30
N SER A 135 0.27 -15.61 0.34
CA SER A 135 -0.68 -15.01 -0.60
C SER A 135 -2.04 -14.69 0.05
N GLN A 136 -2.45 -15.42 1.08
CA GLN A 136 -3.70 -15.13 1.80
C GLN A 136 -3.55 -13.84 2.62
N GLU A 137 -2.46 -13.71 3.37
CA GLU A 137 -2.14 -12.47 4.09
C GLU A 137 -1.93 -11.31 3.13
N ALA A 138 -1.33 -11.53 1.96
CA ALA A 138 -1.18 -10.47 0.96
C ALA A 138 -2.54 -9.94 0.50
N ALA A 139 -3.53 -10.82 0.32
CA ALA A 139 -4.90 -10.40 0.03
C ALA A 139 -5.54 -9.66 1.22
N ASP A 140 -5.47 -10.24 2.42
CA ASP A 140 -6.11 -9.67 3.60
C ASP A 140 -5.52 -8.31 3.99
N PHE A 141 -4.19 -8.18 3.94
CA PHE A 141 -3.47 -6.96 4.29
C PHE A 141 -3.64 -5.89 3.22
N THR A 142 -3.93 -6.24 1.96
CA THR A 142 -4.32 -5.26 0.95
C THR A 142 -5.65 -4.60 1.33
N LYS A 143 -6.67 -5.39 1.71
CA LYS A 143 -7.98 -4.87 2.11
C LYS A 143 -7.87 -4.04 3.39
N LEU A 144 -7.21 -4.59 4.39
CA LEU A 144 -6.99 -3.92 5.67
C LEU A 144 -6.14 -2.66 5.51
N GLY A 145 -5.14 -2.66 4.62
CA GLY A 145 -4.35 -1.48 4.31
C GLY A 145 -5.19 -0.34 3.75
N LEU A 146 -6.17 -0.61 2.88
CA LEU A 146 -7.10 0.41 2.40
C LEU A 146 -7.97 0.96 3.55
N GLU A 147 -8.47 0.10 4.44
CA GLU A 147 -9.27 0.52 5.59
C GLU A 147 -8.46 1.35 6.60
N ILE A 148 -7.23 0.95 6.92
CA ILE A 148 -6.29 1.71 7.75
C ILE A 148 -6.01 3.06 7.10
N SER A 149 -5.79 3.06 5.77
CA SER A 149 -5.51 4.26 5.01
C SER A 149 -6.62 5.30 5.15
N GLU A 150 -7.87 4.88 5.01
CA GLU A 150 -9.06 5.71 5.15
C GLU A 150 -9.25 6.19 6.59
N ARG A 151 -9.15 5.27 7.56
CA ARG A 151 -9.40 5.58 8.97
C ARG A 151 -8.39 6.58 9.54
N PHE A 152 -7.12 6.46 9.16
CA PHE A 152 -6.05 7.35 9.63
C PHE A 152 -5.72 8.48 8.65
N SER A 153 -6.39 8.54 7.49
CA SER A 153 -6.12 9.53 6.45
C SER A 153 -4.62 9.60 6.10
N THR A 154 -4.01 8.46 5.78
CA THR A 154 -2.59 8.36 5.42
C THR A 154 -2.36 7.23 4.42
N PRO A 155 -1.39 7.34 3.48
CA PRO A 155 -1.06 6.19 2.64
C PRO A 155 -0.52 5.03 3.48
N VAL A 156 -0.77 3.79 3.05
CA VAL A 156 -0.24 2.58 3.70
C VAL A 156 0.72 1.89 2.76
N ILE A 157 1.88 1.50 3.26
CA ILE A 157 2.81 0.67 2.48
C ILE A 157 2.45 -0.80 2.70
N LEU A 158 2.22 -1.54 1.62
CA LEU A 158 2.19 -3.01 1.66
C LEU A 158 3.54 -3.50 1.13
N ARG A 159 4.38 -4.00 2.03
CA ARG A 159 5.72 -4.47 1.66
C ARG A 159 5.64 -5.95 1.28
N SER A 160 5.95 -6.28 0.03
CA SER A 160 6.13 -7.67 -0.40
C SER A 160 7.61 -8.02 -0.55
N THR A 161 7.92 -9.30 -0.70
CA THR A 161 9.25 -9.79 -1.10
C THR A 161 9.14 -10.68 -2.32
N THR A 162 10.25 -10.91 -3.03
CA THR A 162 10.32 -11.83 -4.18
C THR A 162 9.65 -13.19 -3.92
N ARG A 163 9.85 -13.77 -2.72
CA ARG A 163 9.22 -15.05 -2.36
C ARG A 163 7.70 -14.93 -2.22
N VAL A 164 7.19 -13.93 -1.51
CA VAL A 164 5.74 -13.74 -1.34
C VAL A 164 5.08 -13.42 -2.67
N SER A 165 5.67 -12.52 -3.45
CA SER A 165 5.15 -12.08 -4.75
C SER A 165 4.98 -13.22 -5.76
N HIS A 166 5.95 -14.13 -5.88
CA HIS A 166 5.94 -15.19 -6.90
C HIS A 166 5.53 -16.58 -6.40
N SER A 167 5.55 -16.84 -5.09
CA SER A 167 5.04 -18.10 -4.55
C SER A 167 3.52 -18.13 -4.61
N ARG A 168 2.96 -19.33 -4.78
CA ARG A 168 1.51 -19.55 -4.81
C ARG A 168 1.03 -20.26 -3.55
N SER A 169 -0.07 -19.78 -2.98
CA SER A 169 -0.78 -20.44 -1.88
C SER A 169 -2.30 -20.34 -2.06
N PRO A 170 -3.10 -21.16 -1.35
CA PRO A 170 -4.56 -21.06 -1.43
C PRO A 170 -5.06 -19.74 -0.84
N VAL A 171 -5.84 -19.00 -1.64
CA VAL A 171 -6.47 -17.74 -1.23
C VAL A 171 -7.99 -17.87 -1.31
N VAL A 172 -8.67 -17.45 -0.25
CA VAL A 172 -10.12 -17.32 -0.20
C VAL A 172 -10.52 -16.03 -0.94
N ILE A 173 -11.35 -16.18 -1.97
CA ILE A 173 -11.82 -15.04 -2.76
C ILE A 173 -13.29 -14.74 -2.46
N GLY A 174 -13.64 -13.45 -2.60
CA GLY A 174 -14.98 -12.93 -2.40
C GLY A 174 -15.47 -12.10 -3.59
N ASP A 175 -16.66 -11.54 -3.41
CA ASP A 175 -17.26 -10.61 -4.35
C ASP A 175 -16.70 -9.20 -4.17
N ARG A 176 -16.76 -8.39 -5.24
CA ARG A 176 -16.37 -6.99 -5.20
C ARG A 176 -17.33 -6.18 -4.31
N GLN A 177 -16.74 -5.41 -3.40
CA GLN A 177 -17.43 -4.42 -2.59
C GLN A 177 -16.99 -3.03 -3.06
N PRO A 178 -17.92 -2.17 -3.52
CA PRO A 178 -17.57 -0.82 -3.94
C PRO A 178 -17.05 0.02 -2.76
N SER A 179 -16.20 1.01 -3.06
CA SER A 179 -15.77 1.99 -2.06
C SER A 179 -16.97 2.69 -1.42
N PRO A 180 -16.98 2.92 -0.09
CA PRO A 180 -18.05 3.67 0.57
C PRO A 180 -17.98 5.17 0.29
N HIS A 181 -16.88 5.68 -0.27
CA HIS A 181 -16.67 7.10 -0.52
C HIS A 181 -17.32 7.54 -1.84
N ALA A 182 -18.08 8.63 -1.80
CA ALA A 182 -18.51 9.32 -3.00
C ALA A 182 -17.30 9.97 -3.69
N ILE A 183 -17.27 9.91 -5.02
CA ILE A 183 -16.20 10.54 -5.79
C ILE A 183 -16.48 12.04 -5.93
N GLY A 184 -15.56 12.85 -5.42
CA GLY A 184 -15.63 14.31 -5.49
C GLY A 184 -14.43 14.97 -4.83
N PHE A 185 -13.95 16.06 -5.42
CA PHE A 185 -12.87 16.85 -4.83
C PHE A 185 -13.44 18.04 -4.06
N GLU A 186 -13.19 18.07 -2.75
CA GLU A 186 -13.48 19.22 -1.90
C GLU A 186 -12.24 20.10 -1.77
N LYS A 187 -12.39 21.41 -1.97
CA LYS A 187 -11.27 22.35 -1.85
C LYS A 187 -10.98 22.64 -0.37
N ASP A 188 -9.82 22.18 0.10
CA ASP A 188 -9.30 22.46 1.45
C ASP A 188 -7.82 22.89 1.37
N PRO A 189 -7.53 24.19 1.15
CA PRO A 189 -6.15 24.66 1.06
C PRO A 189 -5.29 24.39 2.31
N PRO A 190 -5.79 24.58 3.56
CA PRO A 190 -5.05 24.20 4.76
C PRO A 190 -4.64 22.72 4.84
N ARG A 191 -5.34 21.82 4.15
CA ARG A 191 -4.99 20.40 4.05
C ARG A 191 -4.10 20.05 2.86
N TYR A 192 -4.34 20.65 1.70
CA TYR A 192 -3.69 20.20 0.46
C TYR A 192 -2.52 21.07 -0.02
N VAL A 193 -2.30 22.25 0.59
CA VAL A 193 -1.23 23.16 0.18
C VAL A 193 -0.15 23.20 1.27
N PRO A 194 0.95 22.42 1.15
CA PRO A 194 1.98 22.28 2.19
C PRO A 194 2.95 23.47 2.25
N VAL A 195 2.42 24.70 2.23
CA VAL A 195 3.20 25.93 2.49
C VAL A 195 3.51 26.06 3.99
N PRO A 196 4.58 26.79 4.39
CA PRO A 196 5.05 26.82 5.78
C PRO A 196 3.99 27.16 6.85
N VAL A 197 2.98 27.97 6.52
CA VAL A 197 1.87 28.29 7.43
C VAL A 197 1.03 27.06 7.78
N TRP A 198 0.78 26.17 6.81
CA TRP A 198 -0.01 24.95 6.99
C TRP A 198 0.85 23.74 7.33
N GLY A 199 2.06 23.64 6.76
CA GLY A 199 2.97 22.50 6.96
C GLY A 199 3.31 22.24 8.43
N ARG A 200 3.44 23.28 9.26
CA ARG A 200 3.66 23.14 10.70
C ARG A 200 2.46 22.50 11.42
N LEU A 201 1.24 22.87 11.05
CA LEU A 201 0.02 22.27 11.61
C LEU A 201 -0.20 20.85 11.08
N MET A 202 0.12 20.60 9.80
CA MET A 202 0.14 19.26 9.22
C MET A 202 1.13 18.35 9.97
N ARG A 203 2.29 18.87 10.38
CA ARG A 203 3.25 18.10 11.19
C ARG A 203 2.67 17.65 12.53
N LEU A 204 1.94 18.52 13.23
CA LEU A 204 1.32 18.16 14.50
C LEU A 204 0.31 17.01 14.33
N ARG A 205 -0.59 17.14 13.34
CA ARG A 205 -1.55 16.07 12.99
C ARG A 205 -0.86 14.75 12.62
N LEU A 206 0.26 14.84 11.91
CA LEU A 206 1.04 13.67 11.53
C LEU A 206 1.63 12.96 12.75
N GLU A 207 2.13 13.68 13.75
CA GLU A 207 2.69 13.09 14.98
C GLU A 207 1.59 12.46 15.83
N GLU A 208 0.46 13.15 16.02
CA GLU A 208 -0.72 12.61 16.72
C GLU A 208 -1.21 11.31 16.06
N ARG A 209 -1.27 11.30 14.72
CA ARG A 209 -1.64 10.09 13.96
C ARG A 209 -0.62 8.97 14.15
N LEU A 210 0.68 9.27 14.20
CA LEU A 210 1.73 8.27 14.38
C LEU A 210 1.62 7.58 15.73
N GLU A 211 1.31 8.33 16.80
CA GLU A 211 1.06 7.78 18.13
C GLU A 211 -0.16 6.83 18.11
N ALA A 212 -1.27 7.26 17.51
CA ALA A 212 -2.48 6.43 17.40
C ALA A 212 -2.23 5.15 16.57
N LEU A 213 -1.46 5.24 15.49
CA LEU A 213 -1.04 4.08 14.69
C LEU A 213 -0.16 3.12 15.48
N ALA A 214 0.75 3.63 16.32
CA ALA A 214 1.59 2.80 17.18
C ALA A 214 0.76 2.00 18.19
N GLU A 215 -0.21 2.64 18.85
CA GLU A 215 -1.11 1.95 19.77
C GLU A 215 -1.98 0.89 19.08
N GLU A 216 -2.39 1.13 17.83
CA GLU A 216 -3.12 0.13 17.06
C GLU A 216 -2.20 -1.03 16.65
N ALA A 217 -0.98 -0.74 16.20
CA ALA A 217 0.00 -1.75 15.84
C ALA A 217 0.30 -2.68 17.04
N ASP A 218 0.53 -2.13 18.23
CA ASP A 218 0.83 -2.91 19.44
C ASP A 218 -0.31 -3.86 19.84
N ARG A 219 -1.56 -3.51 19.53
CA ARG A 219 -2.75 -4.33 19.82
C ARG A 219 -3.21 -5.19 18.64
N SER A 220 -2.55 -5.05 17.49
CA SER A 220 -3.02 -5.63 16.24
C SER A 220 -2.86 -7.16 16.23
N PRO A 221 -3.91 -7.92 15.88
CA PRO A 221 -3.81 -9.37 15.75
C PRO A 221 -2.95 -9.81 14.54
N LEU A 222 -2.52 -8.86 13.71
CA LEU A 222 -1.57 -9.11 12.63
C LEU A 222 -0.18 -9.43 13.16
N ASN A 223 0.18 -8.89 14.32
CA ASN A 223 1.46 -9.15 14.96
C ASN A 223 1.40 -10.47 15.71
N ARG A 224 1.95 -11.52 15.09
CA ARG A 224 1.96 -12.88 15.66
C ARG A 224 3.37 -13.23 16.13
N ILE A 225 3.46 -13.85 17.31
CA ILE A 225 4.72 -14.41 17.81
C ILE A 225 4.68 -15.92 17.63
N GLU A 226 5.46 -16.43 16.69
CA GLU A 226 5.69 -17.86 16.52
C GLU A 226 6.81 -18.32 17.45
N TRP A 227 6.44 -18.61 18.70
CA TRP A 227 7.38 -19.17 19.67
C TRP A 227 7.89 -20.52 19.18
N ARG A 228 9.22 -20.65 19.07
CA ARG A 228 9.88 -21.95 18.96
C ARG A 228 10.05 -22.56 20.35
N ASP A 229 10.92 -23.56 20.48
CA ASP A 229 11.28 -24.11 21.77
C ASP A 229 11.99 -23.05 22.64
N ARG A 230 11.40 -22.77 23.81
CA ARG A 230 11.90 -21.81 24.80
C ARG A 230 13.06 -22.35 25.65
N SER A 231 13.46 -23.61 25.44
CA SER A 231 14.60 -24.24 26.14
C SER A 231 15.93 -23.54 25.89
N LEU A 232 16.05 -22.80 24.78
CA LEU A 232 17.23 -22.00 24.43
C LEU A 232 17.17 -20.54 24.91
N GLY A 233 16.15 -20.16 25.70
CA GLY A 233 16.06 -18.84 26.32
C GLY A 233 15.63 -17.70 25.37
N VAL A 234 15.04 -18.04 24.22
CA VAL A 234 14.34 -17.10 23.32
C VAL A 234 12.97 -17.67 22.99
#